data_AF-A0A0T9NX69-F1
#
_entry.id   AF-A0A0T9NX69-F1
#
_cell.length_a   1.000
_cell.length_b   1.000
_cell.length_c   1.000
_cell.angle_alpha   90.00
_cell.angle_beta   90.00
_cell.angle_gamma   90.00
#
_symmetry.space_group_name_H-M   'P 1'
#
loop_
_entity.id
_entity.type
_entity.pdbx_description
1 polymer ?
#
loop_
_entity_poly.entity_id
_entity_poly.type
_entity_poly.pdbx_seq_one_letter_code
_entity_poly.pdbx_strand_id
1 'polypeptide(L)'
;MPPSTAVSAKDSDQRENLKSYGWFMQDSIELTDKWIVLAGLRYDRFDVFAGKGRPFITNTDSSDSKLVPRTGVVYKLTPEVSLYGSYSESFKPNSSIATQIDSLPPEQGQSWEIGSKVELVNGVTGTLALFDIAKRNVMVNELVNGETITRTAGRVRSQGVEFDVAGQLTDNLSAIVTYAYTDARVTEGPDNKGNQMANVRAIVRLYS
;
A
#
# COMPACT_ATOMS: atom_id res chain seq x y z
N MET A 1 8.36 24.06 28.69
CA MET A 1 9.73 23.66 28.30
C MET A 1 10.30 24.78 27.45
N PRO A 2 11.49 25.31 27.74
CA PRO A 2 12.12 26.28 26.86
C PRO A 2 12.46 25.61 25.51
N PRO A 3 12.35 26.32 24.38
CA PRO A 3 12.77 25.80 23.09
C PRO A 3 14.27 25.48 23.12
N SER A 4 14.65 24.32 22.58
CA SER A 4 16.06 23.91 22.46
C SER A 4 16.80 24.93 21.59
N THR A 5 17.82 25.59 22.15
CA THR A 5 18.68 26.55 21.45
C THR A 5 19.97 25.92 20.90
N ALA A 6 20.20 24.63 21.16
CA ALA A 6 21.38 23.91 20.69
C ALA A 6 21.09 23.22 19.34
N VAL A 7 21.64 23.76 18.25
CA VAL A 7 21.62 23.10 16.95
C VAL A 7 22.68 22.01 16.94
N SER A 8 22.26 20.74 16.87
CA SER A 8 23.18 19.62 16.65
C SER A 8 23.71 19.68 15.22
N ALA A 9 25.00 19.99 15.04
CA ALA A 9 25.63 20.02 13.72
C ALA A 9 25.53 18.65 13.01
N LYS A 10 25.50 17.54 13.76
CA LYS A 10 25.37 16.17 13.24
C LYS A 10 23.94 15.83 12.82
N ASP A 11 22.93 16.44 13.43
CA ASP A 11 21.51 16.18 13.12
C ASP A 11 20.82 17.32 12.35
N SER A 12 21.55 18.39 12.04
CA SER A 12 21.11 19.49 11.17
C SER A 12 21.24 19.14 9.68
N ASP A 13 20.74 20.00 8.79
CA ASP A 13 20.88 19.86 7.32
C ASP A 13 20.33 18.53 6.75
N GLN A 14 19.19 18.11 7.30
CA GLN A 14 18.48 16.92 6.83
C GLN A 14 17.95 17.16 5.42
N ARG A 15 18.36 16.30 4.48
CA ARG A 15 17.97 16.39 3.09
C ARG A 15 17.59 15.02 2.56
N GLU A 16 16.48 14.97 1.84
CA GLU A 16 16.06 13.83 1.03
C GLU A 16 15.60 14.37 -0.33
N ASN A 17 16.23 13.88 -1.40
CA ASN A 17 15.81 14.12 -2.77
C ASN A 17 15.35 12.77 -3.35
N LEU A 18 14.09 12.69 -3.77
CA LEU A 18 13.55 11.56 -4.49
C LEU A 18 13.14 12.02 -5.89
N LYS A 19 13.69 11.37 -6.92
CA LYS A 19 13.26 11.52 -8.31
C LYS A 19 12.64 10.22 -8.79
N SER A 20 11.51 10.31 -9.48
CA SER A 20 10.84 9.14 -10.02
C SER A 20 10.39 9.40 -11.46
N TYR A 21 10.56 8.39 -12.30
CA TYR A 21 10.14 8.36 -13.69
C TYR A 21 9.27 7.13 -13.91
N GLY A 22 8.21 7.26 -14.70
CA GLY A 22 7.36 6.12 -15.00
C GLY A 22 6.67 6.21 -16.34
N TRP A 23 6.53 5.06 -16.99
CA TRP A 23 5.73 4.86 -18.19
C TRP A 23 4.69 3.79 -17.91
N PHE A 24 3.47 3.98 -18.40
CA PHE A 24 2.39 3.02 -18.17
C PHE A 24 1.55 2.83 -19.42
N MET A 25 1.00 1.63 -19.56
CA MET A 25 0.01 1.28 -20.56
C MET A 25 -1.03 0.38 -19.89
N GLN A 26 -2.30 0.61 -20.18
CA GLN A 26 -3.40 -0.21 -19.68
C GLN A 26 -4.50 -0.28 -20.72
N ASP A 27 -5.10 -1.46 -20.87
CA ASP A 27 -6.24 -1.70 -21.73
C ASP A 27 -7.33 -2.48 -20.97
N SER A 28 -8.58 -2.22 -21.35
CA SER A 28 -9.77 -2.89 -20.84
C SER A 28 -10.57 -3.43 -22.02
N ILE A 29 -10.56 -4.75 -22.16
CA ILE A 29 -11.08 -5.45 -23.32
C ILE A 29 -12.37 -6.15 -22.92
N GLU A 30 -13.47 -5.78 -23.58
CA GLU A 30 -14.72 -6.54 -23.51
C GLU A 30 -14.61 -7.76 -24.42
N LEU A 31 -14.36 -8.93 -23.84
CA LEU A 31 -14.25 -10.18 -24.59
C LEU A 31 -15.62 -10.65 -25.09
N THR A 32 -16.66 -10.43 -24.28
CA THR A 32 -18.07 -10.68 -24.58
C THR A 32 -18.94 -9.68 -23.81
N ASP A 33 -20.26 -9.72 -24.02
CA ASP A 33 -21.22 -8.93 -23.24
C ASP A 33 -21.08 -9.12 -21.72
N LYS A 34 -20.51 -10.24 -21.27
CA LYS A 34 -20.36 -10.60 -19.85
C LYS A 34 -18.94 -10.52 -19.33
N TRP A 35 -17.92 -10.65 -20.17
CA TRP A 35 -16.53 -10.75 -19.74
C TRP A 35 -15.74 -9.49 -20.11
N ILE A 36 -15.18 -8.84 -19.10
CA ILE A 36 -14.25 -7.72 -19.28
C ILE A 36 -12.92 -8.12 -18.66
N VAL A 37 -11.84 -7.96 -19.41
CA VAL A 37 -10.48 -8.21 -18.94
C VAL A 37 -9.70 -6.91 -18.94
N LEU A 38 -9.03 -6.62 -17.84
CA LEU A 38 -8.12 -5.50 -17.69
C LEU A 38 -6.69 -6.02 -17.65
N ALA A 39 -5.81 -5.43 -18.46
CA ALA A 39 -4.39 -5.71 -18.43
C ALA A 39 -3.63 -4.38 -18.49
N GLY A 40 -2.68 -4.22 -17.58
CA GLY A 40 -1.86 -3.02 -17.47
C GLY A 40 -0.45 -3.36 -17.01
N LEU A 41 0.49 -2.55 -17.46
CA LEU A 41 1.89 -2.64 -17.10
C LEU A 41 2.44 -1.23 -16.91
N ARG A 42 3.18 -1.04 -15.83
CA ARG A 42 3.86 0.22 -15.53
C ARG A 42 5.34 -0.06 -15.29
N TYR A 43 6.21 0.65 -15.98
CA TYR A 43 7.62 0.72 -15.63
C TYR A 43 7.82 1.91 -14.71
N ASP A 44 8.41 1.67 -13.54
CA ASP A 44 8.82 2.70 -12.59
C ASP A 44 10.33 2.66 -12.40
N ARG A 45 10.95 3.84 -12.33
CA ARG A 45 12.34 4.02 -11.92
C ARG A 45 12.40 5.13 -10.89
N PHE A 46 13.19 4.94 -9.85
CA PHE A 46 13.47 5.99 -8.88
C PHE A 46 14.97 6.16 -8.68
N ASP A 47 15.34 7.35 -8.23
CA ASP A 47 16.66 7.69 -7.71
C ASP A 47 16.43 8.45 -6.38
N VAL A 48 16.99 7.94 -5.28
CA VAL A 48 16.86 8.52 -3.95
C VAL A 48 18.22 8.85 -3.36
N PHE A 49 18.34 10.06 -2.83
CA PHE A 49 19.53 10.57 -2.17
C PHE A 49 19.11 11.23 -0.86
N ALA A 50 19.53 10.67 0.28
CA ALA A 50 19.19 11.17 1.60
C ALA A 50 20.41 11.23 2.53
N GLY A 51 20.42 12.19 3.45
CA GLY A 51 21.51 12.38 4.40
C GLY A 51 21.29 13.55 5.34
N LYS A 52 22.27 13.79 6.22
CA LYS A 52 22.24 14.87 7.21
C LYS A 52 23.64 15.32 7.62
N GLY A 53 23.73 16.45 8.29
CA GLY A 53 24.91 16.90 9.02
C GLY A 53 25.73 17.98 8.30
N ARG A 54 26.69 18.55 9.05
CA ARG A 54 27.73 19.47 8.55
C ARG A 54 29.09 19.04 9.10
N PRO A 55 30.00 18.46 8.29
CA PRO A 55 29.86 18.18 6.85
C PRO A 55 28.73 17.17 6.58
N PHE A 56 28.12 17.26 5.40
CA PHE A 56 26.99 16.42 5.00
C PHE A 56 27.41 14.96 4.88
N ILE A 57 26.67 14.06 5.52
CA ILE A 57 26.85 12.62 5.47
C ILE A 57 25.66 12.03 4.71
N THR A 58 25.95 11.35 3.61
CA THR A 58 24.95 10.61 2.83
C THR A 58 24.59 9.31 3.56
N ASN A 59 23.32 9.16 3.89
CA ASN A 59 22.77 7.98 4.58
C ASN A 59 22.03 7.03 3.64
N THR A 60 21.54 7.52 2.50
CA THR A 60 20.92 6.74 1.43
C THR A 60 21.37 7.31 0.09
N ASP A 61 21.86 6.45 -0.79
CA ASP A 61 22.06 6.74 -2.22
C ASP A 61 21.69 5.47 -2.97
N SER A 62 20.52 5.45 -3.60
CA SER A 62 19.96 4.25 -4.20
C SER A 62 19.12 4.57 -5.44
N SER A 63 19.18 3.71 -6.42
CA SER A 63 18.31 3.76 -7.60
C SER A 63 17.87 2.36 -7.96
N ASP A 64 16.63 2.22 -8.40
CA ASP A 64 16.12 0.95 -8.87
C ASP A 64 14.95 1.19 -9.85
N SER A 65 14.65 0.16 -10.64
CA SER A 65 13.56 0.16 -11.60
C SER A 65 12.82 -1.16 -11.62
N LYS A 66 11.51 -1.11 -11.79
CA LYS A 66 10.67 -2.30 -11.79
C LYS A 66 9.51 -2.17 -12.79
N LEU A 67 9.18 -3.30 -13.41
CA LEU A 67 7.90 -3.49 -14.11
C LEU A 67 6.85 -3.94 -13.10
N VAL A 68 5.73 -3.23 -13.08
CA VAL A 68 4.63 -3.35 -12.14
C VAL A 68 3.37 -3.74 -12.92
N PRO A 69 3.04 -5.05 -12.97
CA PRO A 69 1.84 -5.50 -13.67
C PRO A 69 0.58 -5.24 -12.84
N ARG A 70 -0.54 -5.06 -13.56
CA ARG A 70 -1.88 -5.02 -13.02
C ARG A 70 -2.82 -5.76 -13.96
N THR A 71 -3.56 -6.72 -13.45
CA THR A 71 -4.51 -7.50 -14.24
C THR A 71 -5.81 -7.66 -13.48
N GLY A 72 -6.94 -7.68 -14.18
CA GLY A 72 -8.24 -7.90 -13.60
C GLY A 72 -9.19 -8.59 -14.56
N VAL A 73 -10.19 -9.24 -14.01
CA VAL A 73 -11.30 -9.82 -14.77
C VAL A 73 -12.60 -9.47 -14.08
N VAL A 74 -13.60 -9.13 -14.88
CA VAL A 74 -14.97 -8.88 -14.43
C VAL A 74 -15.90 -9.79 -15.22
N TYR A 75 -16.82 -10.42 -14.49
CA TYR A 75 -17.91 -11.21 -15.03
C TYR A 75 -19.25 -10.59 -14.64
N LYS A 76 -20.02 -10.10 -15.61
CA LYS A 76 -21.38 -9.59 -15.41
C LYS A 76 -22.34 -10.77 -15.22
N LEU A 77 -22.75 -11.01 -13.98
CA LEU A 77 -23.72 -12.04 -13.63
C LEU A 77 -25.12 -11.64 -14.09
N THR A 78 -25.49 -10.38 -13.82
CA THR A 78 -26.69 -9.69 -14.33
C THR A 78 -26.29 -8.26 -14.77
N PRO A 79 -27.20 -7.46 -15.35
CA PRO A 79 -26.91 -6.04 -15.62
C PRO A 79 -26.51 -5.24 -14.37
N GLU A 80 -27.02 -5.64 -13.19
CA GLU A 80 -26.81 -4.97 -11.91
C GLU A 80 -25.70 -5.61 -11.07
N VAL A 81 -25.39 -6.89 -11.27
CA VAL A 81 -24.46 -7.65 -10.43
C VAL A 81 -23.26 -8.14 -11.24
N SER A 82 -22.07 -7.84 -10.75
CA SER A 82 -20.81 -8.31 -11.32
C SER A 82 -19.92 -8.96 -10.28
N LEU A 83 -19.16 -9.96 -10.70
CA LEU A 83 -18.07 -10.56 -9.93
C LEU A 83 -16.76 -10.09 -10.54
N TYR A 84 -15.73 -9.93 -9.73
CA TYR A 84 -14.41 -9.56 -10.23
C TYR A 84 -13.29 -10.23 -9.45
N GLY A 85 -12.13 -10.34 -10.10
CA GLY A 85 -10.88 -10.71 -9.47
C GLY A 85 -9.76 -9.84 -10.02
N SER A 86 -8.79 -9.46 -9.18
CA SER A 86 -7.66 -8.65 -9.61
C SER A 86 -6.34 -9.05 -8.94
N TYR A 87 -5.26 -8.75 -9.66
CA TYR A 87 -3.89 -8.84 -9.20
C TYR A 87 -3.17 -7.54 -9.52
N SER A 88 -2.41 -7.02 -8.56
CA SER A 88 -1.56 -5.85 -8.80
C SER A 88 -0.29 -5.90 -7.96
N GLU A 89 0.80 -5.38 -8.52
CA GLU A 89 2.03 -5.15 -7.77
C GLU A 89 2.20 -3.68 -7.38
N SER A 90 3.09 -3.43 -6.42
CA SER A 90 3.58 -2.09 -6.10
C SER A 90 5.08 -2.11 -5.81
N PHE A 91 5.70 -0.94 -5.96
CA PHE A 91 7.13 -0.75 -5.86
C PHE A 91 7.40 0.63 -5.27
N LYS A 92 8.18 0.71 -4.18
CA LYS A 92 8.59 1.98 -3.59
C LYS A 92 10.01 1.91 -3.02
N PRO A 93 10.79 2.99 -3.10
CA PRO A 93 12.11 3.05 -2.47
C PRO A 93 12.01 2.91 -0.94
N ASN A 94 13.07 2.34 -0.35
CA ASN A 94 13.37 2.46 1.06
C ASN A 94 14.43 3.55 1.24
N SER A 95 14.19 4.54 2.10
CA SER A 95 15.11 5.64 2.37
C SER A 95 15.18 5.96 3.87
N SER A 96 16.34 6.46 4.32
CA SER A 96 16.52 6.92 5.69
C SER A 96 17.42 8.16 5.72
N ILE A 97 16.91 9.22 6.36
CA ILE A 97 17.67 10.44 6.67
C ILE A 97 18.43 10.28 8.00
N ALA A 98 17.94 9.44 8.92
CA ALA A 98 18.40 9.39 10.31
C ALA A 98 19.56 8.43 10.55
N THR A 99 19.57 7.30 9.85
CA THR A 99 20.52 6.20 10.00
C THR A 99 21.06 5.84 8.63
N GLN A 100 22.36 5.56 8.52
CA GLN A 100 22.91 4.98 7.30
C GLN A 100 22.24 3.62 7.07
N ILE A 101 21.65 3.45 5.90
CA ILE A 101 21.11 2.17 5.45
C ILE A 101 21.97 1.70 4.29
N ASP A 102 22.60 0.54 4.44
CA ASP A 102 23.18 -0.17 3.29
C ASP A 102 22.07 -0.37 2.27
N SER A 103 22.34 -0.16 0.97
CA SER A 103 21.34 -0.13 -0.13
C SER A 103 20.25 -1.20 0.03
N LEU A 104 19.19 -0.87 0.79
CA LEU A 104 18.14 -1.82 1.11
C LEU A 104 17.32 -2.03 -0.15
N PRO A 105 16.93 -3.28 -0.46
CA PRO A 105 16.08 -3.52 -1.61
C PRO A 105 14.76 -2.74 -1.42
N PRO A 106 14.13 -2.28 -2.52
CA PRO A 106 12.90 -1.51 -2.42
C PRO A 106 11.76 -2.33 -1.83
N GLU A 107 10.81 -1.67 -1.17
CA GLU A 107 9.59 -2.33 -0.72
C GLU A 107 8.72 -2.70 -1.94
N GLN A 108 8.28 -3.95 -1.95
CA GLN A 108 7.44 -4.48 -3.02
C GLN A 108 6.13 -5.01 -2.43
N GLY A 109 5.02 -4.62 -3.01
CA GLY A 109 3.70 -5.14 -2.68
C GLY A 109 3.15 -6.05 -3.77
N GLN A 110 2.40 -7.07 -3.37
CA GLN A 110 1.56 -7.90 -4.23
C GLN A 110 0.17 -7.93 -3.60
N SER A 111 -0.86 -7.68 -4.39
CA SER A 111 -2.25 -7.66 -3.96
C SER A 111 -3.07 -8.60 -4.81
N TRP A 112 -3.82 -9.47 -4.17
CA TRP A 112 -4.88 -10.28 -4.75
C TRP A 112 -6.21 -9.82 -4.18
N GLU A 113 -7.21 -9.67 -5.03
CA GLU A 113 -8.56 -9.28 -4.61
C GLU A 113 -9.59 -10.08 -5.40
N ILE A 114 -10.64 -10.52 -4.71
CA ILE A 114 -11.82 -11.10 -5.33
C ILE A 114 -13.05 -10.48 -4.68
N GLY A 115 -14.04 -10.11 -5.47
CA GLY A 115 -15.22 -9.46 -4.94
C GLY A 115 -16.42 -9.51 -5.86
N SER A 116 -17.49 -8.92 -5.35
CA SER A 116 -18.72 -8.68 -6.08
C SER A 116 -19.10 -7.22 -5.97
N LYS A 117 -19.68 -6.68 -7.04
CA LYS A 117 -20.23 -5.34 -7.09
C LYS A 117 -21.68 -5.41 -7.53
N VAL A 118 -22.53 -4.63 -6.88
CA VAL A 118 -23.92 -4.41 -7.25
C VAL A 118 -24.15 -2.94 -7.55
N GLU A 119 -24.88 -2.64 -8.61
CA GLU A 119 -25.32 -1.32 -9.00
C GLU A 119 -26.78 -1.40 -9.44
N LEU A 120 -27.67 -0.89 -8.61
CA LEU A 120 -29.11 -0.93 -8.83
C LEU A 120 -29.57 0.33 -9.59
N VAL A 121 -30.66 0.21 -10.34
CA VAL A 121 -31.23 1.30 -11.16
C VAL A 121 -31.60 2.53 -10.34
N ASN A 122 -31.91 2.37 -9.05
CA ASN A 122 -32.20 3.46 -8.12
C ASN A 122 -30.94 4.17 -7.58
N GLY A 123 -29.75 3.87 -8.11
CA GLY A 123 -28.49 4.51 -7.72
C GLY A 123 -27.85 3.92 -6.46
N VAL A 124 -28.39 2.83 -5.91
CA VAL A 124 -27.74 2.10 -4.81
C VAL A 124 -26.59 1.26 -5.35
N THR A 125 -25.42 1.44 -4.76
CA THR A 125 -24.22 0.67 -5.07
C THR A 125 -23.77 -0.13 -3.87
N GLY A 126 -23.20 -1.30 -4.11
CA GLY A 126 -22.64 -2.14 -3.07
C GLY A 126 -21.41 -2.90 -3.56
N THR A 127 -20.46 -3.13 -2.65
CA THR A 127 -19.26 -3.91 -2.90
C THR A 127 -19.01 -4.84 -1.73
N LEU A 128 -18.59 -6.07 -2.02
CA LEU A 128 -18.02 -6.99 -1.07
C LEU A 128 -16.72 -7.52 -1.66
N ALA A 129 -15.62 -7.38 -0.93
CA ALA A 129 -14.29 -7.75 -1.39
C ALA A 129 -13.55 -8.57 -0.34
N LEU A 130 -12.83 -9.59 -0.78
CA LEU A 130 -11.82 -10.32 -0.03
C LEU A 130 -10.46 -9.96 -0.62
N PHE A 131 -9.53 -9.54 0.22
CA PHE A 131 -8.21 -9.12 -0.23
C PHE A 131 -7.09 -9.83 0.51
N ASP A 132 -5.97 -10.02 -0.17
CA ASP A 132 -4.70 -10.49 0.36
C ASP A 132 -3.56 -9.65 -0.19
N ILE A 133 -2.87 -8.95 0.71
CA ILE A 133 -1.78 -8.03 0.37
C ILE A 133 -0.52 -8.51 1.07
N ALA A 134 0.50 -8.86 0.30
CA ALA A 134 1.83 -9.20 0.80
C ALA A 134 2.81 -8.08 0.46
N LYS A 135 3.51 -7.55 1.47
CA LYS A 135 4.62 -6.61 1.31
C LYS A 135 5.93 -7.27 1.69
N ARG A 136 6.99 -7.03 0.92
CA ARG A 136 8.34 -7.51 1.18
C ARG A 136 9.28 -6.33 1.29
N ASN A 137 10.40 -6.53 2.00
CA ASN A 137 11.42 -5.52 2.22
C ASN A 137 10.89 -4.27 2.95
N VAL A 138 9.98 -4.45 3.92
CA VAL A 138 9.45 -3.34 4.72
C VAL A 138 10.53 -2.90 5.69
N MET A 139 10.88 -1.62 5.81
CA MET A 139 11.92 -1.19 6.74
C MET A 139 11.47 -1.34 8.21
N VAL A 140 12.31 -1.93 9.07
CA VAL A 140 12.16 -1.94 10.54
C VAL A 140 13.44 -1.56 11.25
N ASN A 141 13.26 -0.94 12.40
CA ASN A 141 14.34 -0.65 13.34
C ASN A 141 14.34 -1.71 14.42
N GLU A 142 15.51 -2.21 14.78
CA GLU A 142 15.66 -3.19 15.83
C GLU A 142 16.92 -2.94 16.64
N LEU A 143 16.83 -3.22 17.95
CA LEU A 143 17.86 -2.91 18.92
C LEU A 143 18.78 -4.13 19.07
N VAL A 144 19.96 -4.08 18.45
CA VAL A 144 20.98 -5.13 18.56
C VAL A 144 22.09 -4.60 19.46
N ASN A 145 22.37 -5.28 20.57
CA ASN A 145 23.43 -4.91 21.52
C ASN A 145 23.34 -3.45 22.04
N GLY A 146 22.14 -2.88 22.12
CA GLY A 146 21.92 -1.50 22.57
C GLY A 146 22.05 -0.44 21.46
N GLU A 147 22.30 -0.85 20.22
CA GLU A 147 22.33 0.02 19.04
C GLU A 147 21.10 -0.23 18.15
N THR A 148 20.45 0.84 17.68
CA THR A 148 19.32 0.72 16.76
C THR A 148 19.85 0.51 15.34
N ILE A 149 19.70 -0.71 14.83
CA ILE A 149 20.03 -1.08 13.46
C ILE A 149 18.74 -1.06 12.62
N THR A 150 18.81 -0.41 11.47
CA THR A 150 17.73 -0.41 10.48
C THR A 150 17.96 -1.53 9.48
N ARG A 151 17.00 -2.46 9.38
CA ARG A 151 17.00 -3.57 8.41
C ARG A 151 15.65 -3.69 7.74
N THR A 152 15.57 -4.37 6.60
CA THR A 152 14.25 -4.76 6.09
C THR A 152 13.66 -5.83 7.00
N ALA A 153 12.52 -5.57 7.62
CA ALA A 153 11.62 -6.61 8.05
C ALA A 153 11.31 -7.50 6.86
N GLY A 154 11.25 -8.79 7.15
CA GLY A 154 10.74 -9.74 6.18
C GLY A 154 9.28 -9.46 5.85
N ARG A 155 8.67 -10.43 5.18
CA ARG A 155 7.35 -10.30 4.59
C ARG A 155 6.28 -9.90 5.61
N VAL A 156 5.52 -8.87 5.28
CA VAL A 156 4.28 -8.45 5.95
C VAL A 156 3.12 -8.94 5.10
N ARG A 157 2.05 -9.42 5.74
CA ARG A 157 0.81 -9.80 5.06
C ARG A 157 -0.37 -9.10 5.72
N SER A 158 -1.28 -8.59 4.92
CA SER A 158 -2.55 -7.96 5.33
C SER A 158 -3.66 -8.57 4.51
N GLN A 159 -4.59 -9.24 5.18
CA GLN A 159 -5.72 -9.92 4.53
C GLN A 159 -7.02 -9.53 5.23
N GLY A 160 -8.14 -9.56 4.52
CA GLY A 160 -9.37 -9.07 5.10
C GLY A 160 -10.58 -9.13 4.20
N VAL A 161 -11.64 -8.53 4.70
CA VAL A 161 -12.93 -8.37 4.04
C VAL A 161 -13.34 -6.91 4.12
N GLU A 162 -13.77 -6.34 3.00
CA GLU A 162 -14.35 -5.01 2.93
C GLU A 162 -15.77 -5.11 2.36
N PHE A 163 -16.67 -4.35 2.97
CA PHE A 163 -18.05 -4.23 2.56
C PHE A 163 -18.42 -2.76 2.54
N ASP A 164 -18.98 -2.32 1.42
CA ASP A 164 -19.40 -0.94 1.20
C ASP A 164 -20.78 -0.92 0.58
N VAL A 165 -21.66 -0.06 1.08
CA VAL A 165 -22.95 0.25 0.46
C VAL A 165 -23.15 1.76 0.49
N ALA A 166 -23.57 2.32 -0.64
CA ALA A 166 -23.82 3.74 -0.78
C ALA A 166 -25.04 4.01 -1.67
N GLY A 167 -25.88 4.96 -1.26
CA GLY A 167 -26.99 5.47 -2.07
C GLY A 167 -28.26 5.71 -1.24
N GLN A 168 -29.37 5.94 -1.94
CA GLN A 168 -30.68 6.07 -1.34
C GLN A 168 -31.23 4.68 -0.98
N LEU A 169 -30.97 4.25 0.26
CA LEU A 169 -31.35 2.91 0.74
C LEU A 169 -32.86 2.77 0.93
N THR A 170 -33.54 3.87 1.28
CA THR A 170 -35.00 3.99 1.31
C THR A 170 -35.41 5.37 0.81
N ASP A 171 -36.70 5.59 0.56
CA ASP A 171 -37.24 6.88 0.10
C ASP A 171 -36.81 8.06 0.98
N ASN A 172 -36.54 7.82 2.27
CA ASN A 172 -36.17 8.84 3.24
C ASN A 172 -34.76 8.67 3.84
N LEU A 173 -33.96 7.72 3.35
CA LEU A 173 -32.63 7.44 3.89
C LEU A 173 -31.60 7.34 2.76
N SER A 174 -30.74 8.35 2.70
CA SER A 174 -29.47 8.27 1.99
C SER A 174 -28.38 7.95 3.00
N ALA A 175 -27.56 6.94 2.72
CA ALA A 175 -26.50 6.56 3.63
C ALA A 175 -25.30 5.99 2.87
N ILE A 176 -24.15 6.10 3.52
CA ILE A 176 -22.93 5.37 3.17
C ILE A 176 -22.57 4.51 4.39
N VAL A 177 -22.46 3.21 4.17
CA VAL A 177 -22.11 2.21 5.18
C VAL A 177 -20.88 1.46 4.70
N THR A 178 -19.81 1.56 5.46
CA THR A 178 -18.56 0.83 5.22
C THR A 178 -18.24 -0.04 6.43
N TYR A 179 -17.84 -1.28 6.18
CA TYR A 179 -17.31 -2.21 7.17
C TYR A 179 -16.04 -2.86 6.63
N ALA A 180 -14.97 -2.82 7.42
CA ALA A 180 -13.72 -3.47 7.09
C ALA A 180 -13.24 -4.35 8.26
N TYR A 181 -12.88 -5.59 7.94
CA TYR A 181 -12.13 -6.48 8.81
C TYR A 181 -10.77 -6.73 8.19
N THR A 182 -9.70 -6.53 8.95
CA THR A 182 -8.34 -6.70 8.48
C THR A 182 -7.52 -7.46 9.52
N ASP A 183 -6.69 -8.38 9.07
CA ASP A 183 -5.67 -9.08 9.86
C ASP A 183 -4.32 -8.82 9.20
N ALA A 184 -3.51 -7.96 9.81
CA ALA A 184 -2.19 -7.60 9.32
C ALA A 184 -1.10 -8.14 10.26
N ARG A 185 -0.19 -8.96 9.73
CA ARG A 185 0.85 -9.67 10.48
C ARG A 185 2.22 -9.56 9.82
N VAL A 186 3.26 -9.54 10.64
CA VAL A 186 4.63 -9.77 10.19
C VAL A 186 4.83 -11.29 10.06
N THR A 187 4.95 -11.78 8.82
CA THR A 187 5.09 -13.21 8.50
C THR A 187 6.54 -13.68 8.50
N GLU A 188 7.50 -12.79 8.23
CA GLU A 188 8.94 -13.06 8.36
C GLU A 188 9.63 -11.86 9.01
N GLY A 189 10.51 -12.11 9.98
CA GLY A 189 11.25 -11.07 10.67
C GLY A 189 12.06 -11.64 11.84
N PRO A 190 13.03 -10.90 12.37
CA PRO A 190 13.91 -11.39 13.42
C PRO A 190 13.28 -11.37 14.81
N ASP A 191 12.43 -10.37 15.14
CA ASP A 191 11.91 -10.20 16.51
C ASP A 191 10.37 -10.03 16.61
N ASN A 192 9.64 -10.21 15.51
CA ASN A 192 8.18 -9.93 15.46
C ASN A 192 7.34 -10.93 14.65
N LYS A 193 7.84 -12.14 14.36
CA LYS A 193 7.05 -13.17 13.65
C LYS A 193 5.74 -13.46 14.38
N GLY A 194 4.61 -13.25 13.70
CA GLY A 194 3.27 -13.55 14.21
C GLY A 194 2.54 -12.39 14.92
N ASN A 195 3.23 -11.28 15.20
CA ASN A 195 2.61 -10.12 15.85
C ASN A 195 1.68 -9.37 14.88
N GLN A 196 0.51 -8.98 15.38
CA GLN A 196 -0.38 -8.06 14.67
C GLN A 196 0.26 -6.67 14.59
N MET A 197 0.10 -5.99 13.46
CA MET A 197 0.52 -4.59 13.36
C MET A 197 -0.32 -3.71 14.29
N ALA A 198 0.31 -2.71 14.91
CA ALA A 198 -0.41 -1.69 15.66
C ALA A 198 -1.39 -0.95 14.72
N ASN A 199 -2.59 -0.64 15.23
CA ASN A 199 -3.69 0.09 14.57
C ASN A 199 -4.56 -0.67 13.56
N VAL A 200 -4.71 -1.98 13.67
CA VAL A 200 -5.75 -2.70 12.93
C VAL A 200 -7.07 -2.67 13.73
N ARG A 201 -8.01 -1.80 13.37
CA ARG A 201 -9.35 -1.72 13.96
C ARG A 201 -10.41 -1.69 12.86
N ALA A 202 -11.55 -2.34 13.12
CA ALA A 202 -12.75 -2.16 12.32
C ALA A 202 -13.15 -0.68 12.34
N ILE A 203 -13.26 -0.07 11.16
CA ILE A 203 -13.77 1.30 10.99
C ILE A 203 -15.17 1.17 10.44
N VAL A 204 -16.15 1.67 11.19
CA VAL A 204 -17.50 1.92 10.70
C VAL A 204 -17.63 3.43 10.56
N ARG A 205 -17.84 3.93 9.34
CA ARG A 205 -18.21 5.32 9.09
C ARG A 205 -19.64 5.36 8.61
N LEU A 206 -20.44 6.20 9.26
CA LEU A 206 -21.82 6.50 8.89
C LEU A 206 -21.86 7.99 8.55
N TYR A 207 -22.31 8.28 7.34
CA TYR A 207 -22.67 9.63 6.93
C TYR A 207 -24.17 9.62 6.62
N SER A 208 -24.89 10.58 7.22
CA SER A 208 -26.34 10.80 7.08
C SER A 208 -26.60 12.20 6.54
#